data_AF-A0A3N4K815-F1
#
_entry.id   AF-A0A3N4K815-F1
#
_cell.length_a   1.000
_cell.length_b   1.000
_cell.length_c   1.000
_cell.angle_alpha   90.00
_cell.angle_beta   90.00
_cell.angle_gamma   90.00
#
_symmetry.space_group_name_H-M   'P 1'
#
loop_
_entity.id
_entity.type
_entity.pdbx_description
1 polymer ?
#
loop_
_entity_poly.entity_id
_entity_poly.type
_entity_poly.pdbx_seq_one_letter_code
_entity_poly.pdbx_strand_id
1 'polypeptide(L)'
;TPLFFAVLHSHEGVLRILLQRQDADPNLENWNGWTQLSWAVGLGKTSIVKMSLEQVDVNPKLVENDGWTPQGRARVHGHKDIVALIESQITVMGQ
;
A
#
# COMPACT_ATOMS: atom_id res chain seq x y z
N THR A 1 3.57 -3.77 13.29
CA THR A 1 2.80 -2.53 13.53
C THR A 1 1.32 -2.83 13.35
N PRO A 2 0.39 -2.27 14.18
CA PRO A 2 -1.05 -2.53 14.06
C PRO A 2 -1.63 -2.30 12.66
N LEU A 3 -1.02 -1.37 11.91
CA LEU A 3 -1.36 -1.05 10.52
C LEU A 3 -1.33 -2.27 9.59
N PHE A 4 -0.32 -3.13 9.74
CA PHE A 4 -0.18 -4.35 8.93
C PHE A 4 -1.25 -5.41 9.25
N PHE A 5 -1.66 -5.54 10.51
CA PHE A 5 -2.75 -6.44 10.88
C PHE A 5 -4.09 -5.95 10.34
N ALA A 6 -4.34 -4.64 10.35
CA ALA A 6 -5.54 -4.07 9.73
C ALA A 6 -5.61 -4.40 8.23
N VAL A 7 -4.48 -4.32 7.52
CA VAL A 7 -4.38 -4.78 6.12
C VAL A 7 -4.59 -6.28 5.99
N LEU A 8 -3.92 -7.10 6.81
CA LEU A 8 -4.03 -8.55 6.76
C LEU A 8 -5.47 -9.06 6.98
N HIS A 9 -6.28 -8.34 7.74
CA HIS A 9 -7.68 -8.68 7.96
C HIS A 9 -8.68 -7.86 7.11
N SER A 10 -8.20 -6.98 6.23
CA SER A 10 -9.04 -6.06 5.44
C SER A 10 -9.97 -5.20 6.31
N HIS A 11 -9.50 -4.81 7.49
CA HIS A 11 -10.26 -3.97 8.42
C HIS A 11 -10.13 -2.49 8.02
N GLU A 12 -10.83 -2.11 6.96
CA GLU A 12 -10.85 -0.76 6.38
C GLU A 12 -11.07 0.35 7.42
N GLY A 13 -12.06 0.18 8.31
CA GLY A 13 -12.34 1.18 9.35
C GLY A 13 -11.19 1.37 10.34
N VAL A 14 -10.55 0.26 10.75
CA VAL A 14 -9.38 0.29 11.65
C VAL A 14 -8.19 0.91 10.92
N LEU A 15 -7.98 0.53 9.66
CA LEU A 15 -6.92 1.08 8.84
C LEU A 15 -7.03 2.61 8.73
N ARG A 16 -8.23 3.12 8.45
CA ARG A 16 -8.47 4.57 8.38
C ARG A 16 -8.19 5.28 9.70
N ILE A 17 -8.63 4.71 10.83
CA ILE A 17 -8.36 5.29 12.16
C ILE A 17 -6.86 5.32 12.44
N LEU A 18 -6.13 4.25 12.08
CA LEU A 18 -4.69 4.19 12.29
C LEU A 18 -3.95 5.22 11.43
N LEU A 19 -4.34 5.39 10.16
CA LEU A 19 -3.72 6.34 9.24
C LEU A 19 -3.99 7.81 9.61
N GLN A 20 -5.04 8.10 10.39
CA GLN A 20 -5.33 9.44 10.90
C GLN A 20 -4.48 9.83 12.11
N ARG A 21 -3.72 8.89 12.68
CA ARG A 21 -2.89 9.19 13.84
C ARG A 21 -1.62 9.91 13.42
N GLN A 22 -1.22 10.91 14.19
CA GLN A 22 -0.03 11.69 13.92
C GLN A 22 1.28 10.89 14.02
N ASP A 23 1.26 9.76 14.75
CA ASP A 23 2.40 8.85 14.92
C ASP A 23 2.42 7.70 13.89
N ALA A 24 1.45 7.64 12.99
CA ALA A 24 1.39 6.60 11.98
C ALA A 24 2.16 7.00 10.72
N ASP A 25 3.22 6.26 10.41
CA ASP A 25 3.91 6.33 9.13
C ASP A 25 3.43 5.17 8.22
N PRO A 26 2.66 5.44 7.16
CA PRO A 26 2.18 4.40 6.25
C PRO A 26 3.27 3.83 5.32
N ASN A 27 4.41 4.52 5.21
CA ASN A 27 5.55 4.10 4.40
C ASN A 27 6.57 3.31 5.22
N LEU A 28 6.30 3.09 6.50
CA LEU A 28 7.16 2.26 7.34
C LEU A 28 7.13 0.81 6.88
N GLU A 29 8.31 0.23 6.75
CA GLU A 29 8.48 -1.15 6.33
C GLU A 29 8.35 -2.13 7.50
N ASN A 30 7.80 -3.31 7.22
CA ASN A 30 7.82 -4.44 8.16
C ASN A 30 9.22 -5.09 8.18
N TRP A 31 9.36 -6.18 8.95
CA TRP A 31 10.61 -6.95 9.05
C TRP A 31 11.03 -7.66 7.74
N ASN A 32 10.13 -7.80 6.77
CA ASN A 32 10.43 -8.28 5.42
C ASN A 32 10.87 -7.15 4.47
N GLY A 33 10.92 -5.92 4.96
CA GLY A 33 11.17 -4.75 4.13
C GLY A 33 9.98 -4.35 3.27
N TRP A 34 8.73 -4.62 3.68
CA TRP A 34 7.53 -4.31 2.90
C TRP A 34 6.73 -3.21 3.58
N THR A 35 6.33 -2.20 2.82
CA THR A 35 5.35 -1.21 3.25
C THR A 35 3.98 -1.83 3.41
N GLN A 36 3.10 -1.11 4.11
CA GLN A 36 1.70 -1.49 4.24
C GLN A 36 1.01 -1.66 2.87
N LEU A 37 1.30 -0.76 1.93
CA LEU A 37 0.77 -0.81 0.57
C LEU A 37 1.26 -2.06 -0.16
N SER A 38 2.56 -2.34 -0.14
CA SER A 38 3.12 -3.55 -0.78
C SER A 38 2.59 -4.85 -0.20
N TRP A 39 2.35 -4.89 1.11
CA TRP A 39 1.72 -6.05 1.72
C TRP A 39 0.27 -6.22 1.23
N ALA A 40 -0.51 -5.14 1.16
CA ALA A 40 -1.86 -5.19 0.58
C ALA A 40 -1.85 -5.67 -0.88
N VAL A 41 -0.86 -5.21 -1.66
CA VAL A 41 -0.62 -5.64 -3.04
C VAL A 41 -0.32 -7.13 -3.11
N GLY A 42 0.65 -7.62 -2.34
CA GLY A 42 1.04 -9.04 -2.35
C GLY A 42 -0.07 -9.98 -1.89
N LEU A 43 -1.03 -9.48 -1.09
CA LEU A 43 -2.23 -10.21 -0.68
C LEU A 43 -3.39 -10.10 -1.69
N GLY A 44 -3.25 -9.32 -2.76
CA GLY A 44 -4.33 -9.09 -3.74
C GLY A 44 -5.53 -8.32 -3.18
N LYS A 45 -5.34 -7.48 -2.16
CA LYS A 45 -6.43 -6.78 -1.45
C LYS A 45 -6.79 -5.46 -2.11
N THR A 46 -7.45 -5.52 -3.26
CA THR A 46 -7.74 -4.35 -4.11
C THR A 46 -8.44 -3.21 -3.37
N SER A 47 -9.41 -3.47 -2.47
CA SER A 47 -10.06 -2.42 -1.68
C SER A 47 -9.11 -1.68 -0.74
N ILE A 48 -8.19 -2.41 -0.08
CA ILE A 48 -7.18 -1.82 0.81
C ILE A 48 -6.15 -1.03 0.02
N VAL A 49 -5.72 -1.55 -1.14
CA VAL A 49 -4.80 -0.83 -2.03
C VAL A 49 -5.44 0.50 -2.45
N LYS A 50 -6.71 0.47 -2.88
CA LYS A 50 -7.44 1.69 -3.25
C LYS A 50 -7.50 2.69 -2.10
N MET A 51 -7.93 2.26 -0.92
CA MET A 51 -8.01 3.11 0.27
C MET A 51 -6.66 3.72 0.66
N SER A 52 -5.58 2.94 0.59
CA SER A 52 -4.23 3.44 0.88
C SER A 52 -3.79 4.48 -0.13
N LEU A 53 -4.07 4.30 -1.41
CA LEU A 53 -3.69 5.27 -2.45
C LEU A 53 -4.50 6.57 -2.40
N GLU A 54 -5.66 6.57 -1.74
CA GLU A 54 -6.43 7.78 -1.47
C GLU A 54 -5.82 8.61 -0.32
N GLN A 55 -4.85 8.08 0.44
CA GLN A 55 -4.15 8.83 1.48
C GLN A 55 -2.96 9.59 0.90
N VAL A 56 -2.87 10.89 1.25
CA VAL A 56 -1.81 11.79 0.77
C VAL A 56 -0.40 11.37 1.22
N ASP A 57 -0.30 10.73 2.40
CA ASP A 57 0.97 10.37 3.00
C ASP A 57 1.53 9.03 2.48
N VAL A 58 0.76 8.27 1.68
CA VAL A 58 1.20 6.99 1.11
C VAL A 58 2.00 7.22 -0.17
N ASN A 59 3.22 6.70 -0.23
CA ASN A 59 4.06 6.77 -1.42
C ASN A 59 4.02 5.45 -2.22
N PRO A 60 3.24 5.36 -3.33
CA PRO A 60 3.18 4.15 -4.14
C PRO A 60 4.42 3.86 -4.98
N LYS A 61 5.36 4.81 -5.06
CA LYS A 61 6.62 4.68 -5.79
C LYS A 61 7.80 4.37 -4.87
N LEU A 62 7.56 4.17 -3.57
CA LEU A 62 8.63 3.86 -2.63
C LEU A 62 9.37 2.60 -3.10
N VAL A 63 10.68 2.71 -3.23
CA VAL A 63 11.56 1.56 -3.41
C VAL A 63 11.86 1.03 -2.03
N GLU A 64 11.47 -0.21 -1.80
CA GLU A 64 11.57 -0.87 -0.51
C GLU A 64 12.94 -1.53 -0.34
N ASN A 65 13.27 -1.99 0.88
CA ASN A 65 14.58 -2.56 1.19
C ASN A 65 14.99 -3.77 0.34
N ASP A 66 14.04 -4.53 -0.21
CA ASP A 66 14.33 -5.65 -1.12
C ASP A 66 14.41 -5.23 -2.61
N GLY A 67 14.42 -3.92 -2.88
CA GLY A 67 14.57 -3.32 -4.20
C GLY A 67 13.30 -3.27 -5.04
N TRP A 68 12.16 -3.71 -4.50
CA TRP A 68 10.88 -3.69 -5.20
C TRP A 68 10.06 -2.44 -4.88
N THR A 69 9.20 -2.07 -5.83
CA THR A 69 8.12 -1.11 -5.58
C THR A 69 6.79 -1.86 -5.42
N PRO A 70 5.77 -1.26 -4.79
CA PRO A 70 4.43 -1.84 -4.74
C PRO A 70 3.91 -2.26 -6.13
N GLN A 71 4.13 -1.43 -7.15
CA GLN A 71 3.77 -1.76 -8.54
C GLN A 71 4.56 -2.96 -9.08
N GLY A 72 5.88 -3.02 -8.81
CA GLY A 72 6.72 -4.15 -9.20
C GLY A 72 6.22 -5.46 -8.60
N ARG A 73 5.82 -5.45 -7.33
CA ARG A 73 5.21 -6.63 -6.68
C ARG A 73 3.89 -7.04 -7.32
N ALA A 74 3.01 -6.08 -7.61
CA ALA A 74 1.73 -6.36 -8.27
C ALA A 74 1.94 -7.08 -9.62
N ARG A 75 2.95 -6.66 -10.39
CA ARG A 75 3.33 -7.30 -11.66
C ARG A 75 3.83 -8.74 -11.45
N VAL A 76 4.72 -8.96 -10.48
CA VAL A 76 5.26 -10.30 -10.16
C VAL A 76 4.18 -11.26 -9.68
N HIS A 77 3.21 -10.79 -8.90
CA HIS A 77 2.08 -11.61 -8.40
C HIS A 77 0.93 -11.74 -9.42
N GLY A 78 1.02 -11.07 -10.57
CA GLY A 78 0.00 -11.14 -11.63
C GLY A 78 -1.29 -10.37 -11.33
N HIS A 79 -1.29 -9.45 -10.36
CA HIS A 79 -2.45 -8.63 -9.99
C HIS A 79 -2.64 -7.46 -10.94
N LYS A 80 -3.12 -7.75 -12.16
CA LYS A 80 -3.28 -6.77 -13.25
C LYS A 80 -4.22 -5.61 -12.90
N ASP A 81 -5.26 -5.89 -12.12
CA ASP A 81 -6.20 -4.89 -11.60
C ASP A 81 -5.51 -3.88 -10.66
N ILE A 82 -4.67 -4.39 -9.76
CA ILE A 82 -3.89 -3.57 -8.83
C ILE A 82 -2.83 -2.75 -9.57
N VAL A 83 -2.19 -3.31 -10.60
CA VAL A 83 -1.24 -2.57 -11.46
C VAL A 83 -1.93 -1.38 -12.11
N ALA A 84 -3.10 -1.58 -12.72
CA ALA A 84 -3.87 -0.51 -13.36
C ALA A 84 -4.31 0.55 -12.34
N LEU A 85 -4.67 0.13 -11.12
CA LEU A 85 -5.09 1.03 -10.05
C LEU A 85 -3.93 1.91 -9.56
N ILE A 86 -2.75 1.33 -9.35
CA ILE A 86 -1.53 2.06 -8.97
C ILE A 86 -1.10 3.01 -10.11
N GLU A 87 -1.13 2.57 -11.37
CA GLU A 87 -0.79 3.40 -12.54
C GLU A 87 -1.72 4.60 -12.70
N SER A 88 -3.03 4.39 -12.52
CA SER A 88 -4.02 5.46 -12.56
C SER A 88 -3.75 6.52 -11.49
N GLN A 89 -3.48 6.11 -10.25
CA GLN A 89 -3.23 7.05 -9.15
C GLN A 89 -1.88 7.77 -9.27
N ILE A 90 -0.84 7.07 -9.73
CA ILE A 90 0.47 7.67 -10.01
C ILE A 90 0.37 8.77 -11.09
N THR A 91 -0.47 8.56 -12.10
CA THR A 91 -0.66 9.51 -13.20
C THR A 91 -1.41 10.75 -12.73
N VAL A 92 -2.40 10.58 -11.85
CA VAL A 92 -3.19 11.69 -11.27
C VAL A 92 -2.36 12.58 -10.35
N MET A 93 -1.45 12.01 -9.54
CA MET A 93 -0.59 12.78 -8.64
C MET A 93 0.61 13.47 -9.32
N GLY A 94 0.84 13.20 -10.61
CA GLY A 94 1.95 13.77 -11.39
C GLY A 94 1.60 15.05 -12.18
N GLN A 95 0.40 15.60 -12.00
CA GLN A 95 -0.06 16.86 -12.60
C GLN A 95 -0.25 17.95 -11.55
#